data_AF-A0A1A8U4N3-F1
#
_entry.id   AF-A0A1A8U4N3-F1
#
_cell.length_a   1.000
_cell.length_b   1.000
_cell.length_c   1.000
_cell.angle_alpha   90.00
_cell.angle_beta   90.00
_cell.angle_gamma   90.00
#
_symmetry.space_group_name_H-M   'P 1'
#
loop_
_entity.id
_entity.type
_entity.pdbx_description
1 polymer ?
#
loop_
_entity_poly.entity_id
_entity_poly.type
_entity_poly.pdbx_seq_one_letter_code
_entity_poly.pdbx_strand_id
1 'polypeptide(L)'
;PECEKITVAECIETQSKAMTMLTIDQLSYLLKFALQKIKQPGTEPFQKPVSLEQHPDYAEYIFHPMDLSTIEKNVKKKMYGCTEAFLADIKWILHNCIIYNGGNHKLTATAKVIVKICEHEMNEIEVCPECYLSSCQKRDNWFCEPCSQPHPLVWAKLKGFPFWPAKALREKDGQVDARFFGQHDRAWVPINNCYLMSKEIPFSVKKTKSIFNSAMQEMEV
;
A
#
# COMPACT_ATOMS: atom_id res chain seq x y z
N PRO A 1 3.63 2.94 22.02
CA PRO A 1 4.17 2.72 20.66
C PRO A 1 3.28 3.30 19.54
N GLU A 2 1.99 2.96 19.45
CA GLU A 2 1.14 3.45 18.34
C GLU A 2 0.88 4.96 18.41
N CYS A 3 0.49 5.51 19.58
CA CYS A 3 0.29 6.96 19.72
C CYS A 3 1.57 7.76 19.39
N GLU A 4 2.74 7.26 19.81
CA GLU A 4 4.03 7.86 19.52
C GLU A 4 4.32 7.89 18.01
N LYS A 5 4.08 6.78 17.29
CA LYS A 5 4.21 6.74 15.82
C LYS A 5 3.28 7.75 15.15
N ILE A 6 2.02 7.83 15.59
CA ILE A 6 1.06 8.79 15.05
C ILE A 6 1.52 10.23 15.30
N THR A 7 1.96 10.55 16.53
CA THR A 7 2.47 11.88 16.87
C THR A 7 3.65 12.27 15.98
N VAL A 8 4.59 11.35 15.73
CA VAL A 8 5.73 11.59 14.83
C VAL A 8 5.27 11.75 13.38
N ALA A 9 4.33 10.94 12.91
CA ALA A 9 3.85 10.96 11.54
C ALA A 9 3.00 12.20 11.20
N GLU A 10 2.26 12.74 12.17
CA GLU A 10 1.41 13.94 12.00
C GLU A 10 2.15 15.25 12.27
N CYS A 11 3.35 15.20 12.87
CA CYS A 11 4.16 16.39 13.10
C CYS A 11 4.70 16.93 11.78
N ILE A 12 4.42 18.20 11.48
CA ILE A 12 4.79 18.86 10.21
C ILE A 12 6.30 18.77 9.92
N GLU A 13 7.12 18.75 10.96
CA GLU A 13 8.59 18.70 10.85
C GLU A 13 9.13 17.29 10.59
N THR A 14 8.38 16.25 10.94
CA THR A 14 8.84 14.85 10.87
C THR A 14 7.95 13.93 10.02
N GLN A 15 6.86 14.46 9.48
CA GLN A 15 5.95 13.74 8.59
C GLN A 15 6.69 13.19 7.37
N SER A 16 6.20 12.09 6.82
CA SER A 16 6.81 11.47 5.65
C SER A 16 6.70 12.38 4.43
N LYS A 17 7.58 12.15 3.45
CA LYS A 17 7.49 12.82 2.14
C LYS A 17 6.11 12.66 1.50
N ALA A 18 5.50 11.48 1.61
CA ALA A 18 4.14 11.25 1.11
C ALA A 18 3.12 12.16 1.81
N MET A 19 3.18 12.29 3.14
CA MET A 19 2.26 13.16 3.88
C MET A 19 2.47 14.64 3.56
N THR A 20 3.71 15.09 3.31
CA THR A 20 3.95 16.48 2.86
C THR A 20 3.30 16.80 1.51
N MET A 21 3.03 15.79 0.67
CA MET A 21 2.41 15.94 -0.64
C MET A 21 0.89 15.93 -0.60
N LEU A 22 0.27 15.63 0.55
CA LEU A 22 -1.16 15.38 0.67
C LEU A 22 -1.83 16.36 1.64
N THR A 23 -3.00 16.83 1.24
CA THR A 23 -4.00 17.33 2.18
C THR A 23 -4.73 16.17 2.84
N ILE A 24 -5.36 16.40 4.00
CA ILE A 24 -6.20 15.39 4.67
C ILE A 24 -7.34 14.91 3.76
N ASP A 25 -7.88 15.79 2.92
CA ASP A 25 -8.88 15.45 1.90
C ASP A 25 -8.36 14.43 0.87
N GLN A 26 -7.15 14.67 0.35
CA GLN A 26 -6.51 13.76 -0.59
C GLN A 26 -6.15 12.44 0.08
N LEU A 27 -5.58 12.46 1.29
CA LEU A 27 -5.33 11.24 2.06
C LEU A 27 -6.62 10.44 2.27
N SER A 28 -7.68 11.09 2.73
CA SER A 28 -9.00 10.47 2.92
C SER A 28 -9.55 9.85 1.63
N TYR A 29 -9.23 10.42 0.47
CA TYR A 29 -9.58 9.83 -0.82
C TYR A 29 -8.77 8.56 -1.12
N LEU A 30 -7.46 8.54 -0.84
CA LEU A 30 -6.62 7.35 -1.00
C LEU A 30 -7.02 6.22 -0.04
N LEU A 31 -7.35 6.56 1.21
CA LEU A 31 -7.82 5.61 2.22
C LEU A 31 -9.13 4.92 1.81
N LYS A 32 -9.99 5.56 0.99
CA LYS A 32 -11.18 4.90 0.43
C LYS A 32 -10.81 3.73 -0.48
N PHE A 33 -9.80 3.89 -1.34
CA PHE A 33 -9.33 2.79 -2.19
C PHE A 33 -8.70 1.67 -1.37
N ALA A 34 -7.91 2.02 -0.34
CA ALA A 34 -7.34 1.03 0.57
C ALA A 34 -8.45 0.22 1.26
N LEU A 35 -9.49 0.91 1.75
CA LEU A 35 -10.62 0.28 2.41
C LEU A 35 -11.42 -0.64 1.47
N GLN A 36 -11.57 -0.29 0.18
CA GLN A 36 -12.20 -1.16 -0.82
C GLN A 36 -11.42 -2.47 -0.99
N LYS A 37 -10.09 -2.43 -1.05
CA LYS A 37 -9.25 -3.63 -1.14
C LYS A 37 -9.27 -4.45 0.15
N ILE A 38 -9.38 -3.80 1.31
CA ILE A 38 -9.57 -4.48 2.59
C ILE A 38 -10.91 -5.22 2.63
N LYS A 39 -11.99 -4.63 2.10
CA LYS A 39 -13.34 -5.22 2.01
C LYS A 39 -13.48 -6.28 0.89
N GLN A 40 -12.49 -7.16 0.76
CA GLN A 40 -12.53 -8.29 -0.16
C GLN A 40 -13.49 -9.40 0.34
N PRO A 41 -13.93 -10.33 -0.53
CA PRO A 41 -14.78 -11.46 -0.13
C PRO A 41 -14.18 -12.24 1.04
N GLY A 42 -15.02 -12.63 2.00
CA GLY A 42 -14.61 -13.34 3.22
C GLY A 42 -14.38 -12.44 4.44
N THR A 43 -14.47 -11.11 4.27
CA THR A 43 -14.33 -10.13 5.37
C THR A 43 -15.66 -9.71 6.01
N GLU A 44 -16.77 -10.29 5.58
CA GLU A 44 -18.14 -9.95 5.99
C GLU A 44 -18.32 -9.89 7.53
N PRO A 45 -17.73 -10.79 8.34
CA PRO A 45 -17.83 -10.73 9.80
C PRO A 45 -17.29 -9.44 10.43
N PHE A 46 -16.44 -8.70 9.72
CA PHE A 46 -15.83 -7.45 10.20
C PHE A 46 -16.40 -6.20 9.51
N GLN A 47 -17.38 -6.36 8.62
CA GLN A 47 -17.94 -5.23 7.87
C GLN A 47 -18.92 -4.37 8.68
N LYS A 48 -19.44 -4.90 9.79
CA LYS A 48 -20.40 -4.23 10.68
C LYS A 48 -19.99 -4.44 12.15
N PRO A 49 -20.48 -3.60 13.07
CA PRO A 49 -20.30 -3.83 14.49
C PRO A 49 -20.80 -5.22 14.91
N VAL A 50 -20.12 -5.85 15.87
CA VAL A 50 -20.57 -7.10 16.47
C VAL A 50 -21.92 -6.87 17.18
N SER A 51 -22.90 -7.72 16.91
CA SER A 51 -24.24 -7.60 17.50
C SER A 51 -24.23 -8.07 18.95
N LEU A 52 -24.58 -7.18 19.88
CA LEU A 52 -24.76 -7.53 21.30
C LEU A 52 -25.98 -8.42 21.55
N GLU A 53 -26.93 -8.50 20.61
CA GLU A 53 -28.04 -9.46 20.69
C GLU A 53 -27.54 -10.89 20.45
N GLN A 54 -26.57 -11.06 19.55
CA GLN A 54 -25.95 -12.35 19.23
C GLN A 54 -24.80 -12.70 20.18
N HIS A 55 -24.12 -11.67 20.72
CA HIS A 55 -22.95 -11.78 21.59
C HIS A 55 -23.12 -10.85 22.82
N PRO A 56 -23.99 -11.20 23.78
CA PRO A 56 -24.32 -10.31 24.90
C PRO A 56 -23.13 -9.97 25.81
N ASP A 57 -22.18 -10.89 25.92
CA ASP A 57 -20.98 -10.78 26.74
C ASP A 57 -19.84 -10.00 26.05
N TYR A 58 -19.99 -9.63 24.77
CA TYR A 58 -18.93 -8.96 24.01
C TYR A 58 -18.44 -7.65 24.68
N ALA A 59 -19.37 -6.89 25.27
CA ALA A 59 -19.06 -5.63 25.96
C ALA A 59 -18.34 -5.82 27.31
N GLU A 60 -18.33 -7.04 27.87
CA GLU A 60 -17.58 -7.36 29.09
C GLU A 60 -16.08 -7.48 28.81
N TYR A 61 -15.71 -7.86 27.58
CA TYR A 61 -14.32 -8.06 27.18
C TYR A 61 -13.78 -6.94 26.29
N ILE A 62 -14.63 -6.33 25.46
CA ILE A 62 -14.20 -5.42 24.39
C ILE A 62 -14.64 -3.98 24.66
N PHE A 63 -13.70 -3.15 25.12
CA PHE A 63 -13.97 -1.75 25.50
C PHE A 63 -13.86 -0.76 24.34
N HIS A 64 -13.15 -1.09 23.27
CA HIS A 64 -13.03 -0.25 22.07
C HIS A 64 -13.45 -1.03 20.82
N PRO A 65 -14.76 -1.22 20.60
CA PRO A 65 -15.26 -1.93 19.42
C PRO A 65 -14.89 -1.19 18.14
N MET A 66 -14.50 -1.94 17.11
CA MET A 66 -14.12 -1.40 15.81
C MET A 66 -14.53 -2.37 14.69
N ASP A 67 -14.94 -1.81 13.55
CA ASP A 67 -15.38 -2.54 12.36
C ASP A 67 -15.15 -1.69 11.09
N LEU A 68 -15.18 -2.32 9.91
CA LEU A 68 -14.86 -1.65 8.65
C LEU A 68 -15.89 -0.57 8.26
N SER A 69 -17.13 -0.61 8.75
CA SER A 69 -18.10 0.47 8.49
C SER A 69 -17.89 1.68 9.40
N THR A 70 -17.38 1.47 10.62
CA THR A 70 -16.94 2.55 11.50
C THR A 70 -15.70 3.24 10.92
N ILE A 71 -14.71 2.46 10.46
CA ILE A 71 -13.52 2.99 9.79
C ILE A 71 -13.90 3.77 8.52
N GLU A 72 -14.85 3.26 7.72
CA GLU A 72 -15.37 3.98 6.54
C GLU A 72 -15.97 5.35 6.89
N LYS A 73 -16.74 5.43 7.98
CA LYS A 73 -17.29 6.70 8.48
C LYS A 73 -16.17 7.63 8.94
N ASN A 74 -15.14 7.11 9.61
CA ASN A 74 -13.99 7.89 10.06
C ASN A 74 -13.18 8.45 8.88
N VAL A 75 -12.96 7.66 7.83
CA VAL A 75 -12.37 8.13 6.57
C VAL A 75 -13.22 9.23 5.95
N LYS A 76 -14.55 9.06 5.88
CA LYS A 76 -15.46 10.08 5.32
C LYS A 76 -15.44 11.38 6.13
N LYS A 77 -15.27 11.28 7.45
CA LYS A 77 -15.15 12.41 8.38
C LYS A 77 -13.73 12.99 8.44
N LYS A 78 -12.78 12.46 7.66
CA LYS A 78 -11.40 12.96 7.59
C LYS A 78 -10.65 12.88 8.92
N MET A 79 -10.90 11.81 9.68
CA MET A 79 -10.35 11.65 11.03
C MET A 79 -8.89 11.15 11.09
N TYR A 80 -8.30 10.80 9.95
CA TYR A 80 -6.94 10.26 9.88
C TYR A 80 -6.00 11.30 9.28
N GLY A 81 -5.02 11.76 10.06
CA GLY A 81 -4.00 12.71 9.60
C GLY A 81 -2.80 12.05 8.92
N CYS A 82 -2.59 10.76 9.17
CA CYS A 82 -1.51 9.95 8.60
C CYS A 82 -1.95 8.50 8.32
N THR A 83 -1.12 7.74 7.60
CA THR A 83 -1.40 6.33 7.30
C THR A 83 -1.28 5.44 8.55
N GLU A 84 -0.42 5.80 9.51
CA GLU A 84 -0.26 5.12 10.78
C GLU A 84 -1.52 5.16 11.63
N ALA A 85 -2.22 6.31 11.65
CA ALA A 85 -3.48 6.45 12.39
C ALA A 85 -4.58 5.54 11.83
N PHE A 86 -4.68 5.43 10.50
CA PHE A 86 -5.61 4.51 9.86
C PHE A 86 -5.30 3.04 10.17
N LEU A 87 -4.02 2.65 10.10
CA LEU A 87 -3.58 1.29 10.42
C LEU A 87 -3.80 0.95 11.91
N ALA A 88 -3.60 1.90 12.81
CA ALA A 88 -3.85 1.72 14.24
C ALA A 88 -5.32 1.37 14.51
N ASP A 89 -6.26 2.04 13.86
CA ASP A 89 -7.69 1.72 13.95
C ASP A 89 -8.02 0.34 13.37
N ILE A 90 -7.42 -0.03 12.23
CA ILE A 90 -7.60 -1.37 11.64
C ILE A 90 -7.11 -2.47 12.61
N LYS A 91 -6.02 -2.23 13.36
CA LYS A 91 -5.49 -3.20 14.33
C LYS A 91 -6.45 -3.48 15.49
N TRP A 92 -7.36 -2.57 15.84
CA TRP A 92 -8.41 -2.85 16.83
C TRP A 92 -9.31 -4.02 16.41
N ILE A 93 -9.60 -4.18 15.11
CA ILE A 93 -10.38 -5.31 14.61
C ILE A 93 -9.69 -6.63 14.96
N LEU A 94 -8.37 -6.73 14.71
CA LEU A 94 -7.60 -7.92 15.03
C LEU A 94 -7.47 -8.13 16.55
N HIS A 95 -7.15 -7.06 17.29
CA HIS A 95 -7.03 -7.12 18.75
C HIS A 95 -8.30 -7.64 19.40
N ASN A 96 -9.45 -7.04 19.07
CA ASN A 96 -10.75 -7.43 19.60
C ASN A 96 -11.10 -8.86 19.22
N CYS A 97 -10.81 -9.25 17.97
CA CYS A 97 -11.06 -10.62 17.49
C CYS A 97 -10.24 -11.64 18.29
N ILE A 98 -8.97 -11.37 18.60
CA ILE A 98 -8.12 -12.24 19.40
C ILE A 98 -8.64 -12.37 20.83
N ILE A 99 -9.01 -11.25 21.47
CA ILE A 99 -9.52 -11.26 22.85
C ILE A 99 -10.81 -12.10 22.94
N TYR A 100 -11.78 -11.83 22.06
CA TYR A 100 -13.09 -12.47 22.17
C TYR A 100 -13.11 -13.90 21.63
N ASN A 101 -12.41 -14.19 20.52
CA ASN A 101 -12.50 -15.49 19.84
C ASN A 101 -11.28 -16.40 20.07
N GLY A 102 -10.17 -15.86 20.56
CA GLY A 102 -8.90 -16.57 20.72
C GLY A 102 -8.01 -16.54 19.47
N GLY A 103 -6.69 -16.55 19.68
CA GLY A 103 -5.69 -16.31 18.61
C GLY A 103 -5.62 -17.34 17.47
N ASN A 104 -6.17 -18.54 17.69
CA ASN A 104 -6.21 -19.64 16.72
C ASN A 104 -7.57 -19.76 16.01
N HIS A 105 -8.52 -18.85 16.29
CA HIS A 105 -9.84 -18.89 15.68
C HIS A 105 -9.80 -18.53 14.19
N LYS A 106 -10.71 -19.09 13.38
CA LYS A 106 -10.78 -18.81 11.94
C LYS A 106 -10.98 -17.32 11.65
N LEU A 107 -11.80 -16.64 12.45
CA LEU A 107 -12.01 -15.19 12.32
C LEU A 107 -10.71 -14.42 12.55
N THR A 108 -9.87 -14.86 13.49
CA THR A 108 -8.57 -14.23 13.73
C THR A 108 -7.64 -14.36 12.53
N ALA A 109 -7.67 -15.50 11.82
CA ALA A 109 -6.92 -15.64 10.56
C ALA A 109 -7.37 -14.62 9.51
N THR A 110 -8.69 -14.42 9.36
CA THR A 110 -9.25 -13.39 8.47
C THR A 110 -8.86 -11.97 8.92
N ALA A 111 -8.93 -11.66 10.22
CA ALA A 111 -8.53 -10.35 10.74
C ALA A 111 -7.03 -10.06 10.53
N LYS A 112 -6.17 -11.09 10.61
CA LYS A 112 -4.74 -10.96 10.27
C LYS A 112 -4.55 -10.60 8.78
N VAL A 113 -5.36 -11.19 7.89
CA VAL A 113 -5.34 -10.83 6.46
C VAL A 113 -5.78 -9.38 6.26
N ILE A 114 -6.82 -8.92 6.95
CA ILE A 114 -7.26 -7.51 6.92
C ILE A 114 -6.11 -6.56 7.29
N VAL A 115 -5.42 -6.82 8.41
CA VAL A 115 -4.27 -6.00 8.84
C VAL A 115 -3.15 -6.05 7.81
N LYS A 116 -2.81 -7.23 7.27
CA LYS A 116 -1.76 -7.40 6.26
C LYS A 116 -2.04 -6.62 4.98
N ILE A 117 -3.30 -6.60 4.52
CA ILE A 117 -3.70 -5.79 3.37
C ILE A 117 -3.55 -4.31 3.71
N CYS A 118 -4.05 -3.88 4.88
CA CYS A 118 -3.89 -2.49 5.30
C CYS A 118 -2.43 -2.04 5.35
N GLU A 119 -1.54 -2.84 5.94
CA GLU A 119 -0.09 -2.57 5.97
C GLU A 119 0.50 -2.41 4.56
N HIS A 120 0.09 -3.28 3.63
CA HIS A 120 0.52 -3.20 2.24
C HIS A 120 0.05 -1.89 1.60
N GLU A 121 -1.24 -1.58 1.70
CA GLU A 121 -1.83 -0.38 1.09
C GLU A 121 -1.28 0.91 1.69
N MET A 122 -1.02 0.96 3.01
CA MET A 122 -0.40 2.12 3.64
C MET A 122 1.04 2.31 3.16
N ASN A 123 1.82 1.23 3.07
CA ASN A 123 3.18 1.33 2.51
C ASN A 123 3.15 1.82 1.05
N GLU A 124 2.16 1.46 0.24
CA GLU A 124 2.03 1.97 -1.13
C GLU A 124 1.79 3.47 -1.19
N ILE A 125 0.92 3.98 -0.33
CA ILE A 125 0.68 5.41 -0.19
C ILE A 125 1.98 6.11 0.24
N GLU A 126 2.69 5.56 1.22
CA GLU A 126 3.95 6.13 1.73
C GLU A 126 5.10 6.10 0.72
N VAL A 127 5.13 5.12 -0.19
CA VAL A 127 6.12 5.07 -1.28
C VAL A 127 5.89 6.23 -2.25
N CYS A 128 4.66 6.38 -2.74
CA CYS A 128 4.28 7.47 -3.62
C CYS A 128 2.74 7.56 -3.74
N PRO A 129 2.10 8.61 -3.20
CA PRO A 129 0.65 8.77 -3.26
C PRO A 129 0.09 8.88 -4.68
N GLU A 130 0.82 9.53 -5.58
CA GLU A 130 0.43 9.71 -6.99
C GLU A 130 0.46 8.36 -7.73
N CYS A 131 1.56 7.59 -7.61
CA CYS A 131 1.63 6.23 -8.16
C CYS A 131 0.52 5.32 -7.60
N TYR A 132 0.24 5.43 -6.30
CA TYR A 132 -0.83 4.67 -5.66
C TYR A 132 -2.19 5.02 -6.28
N LEU A 133 -2.50 6.31 -6.40
CA LEU A 133 -3.74 6.79 -6.99
C LEU A 133 -3.90 6.33 -8.45
N SER A 134 -2.89 6.55 -9.29
CA SER A 134 -2.93 6.12 -10.70
C SER A 134 -3.13 4.61 -10.81
N SER A 135 -2.48 3.82 -9.94
CA SER A 135 -2.66 2.34 -9.92
C SER A 135 -4.04 1.88 -9.46
N CYS A 136 -4.73 2.68 -8.64
CA CYS A 136 -6.09 2.41 -8.19
C CYS A 136 -7.13 2.81 -9.25
N GLN A 137 -6.91 3.91 -9.96
CA GLN A 137 -7.84 4.38 -10.99
C GLN A 137 -7.69 3.64 -12.33
N LYS A 138 -6.49 3.12 -12.64
CA LYS A 138 -6.19 2.37 -13.87
C LYS A 138 -6.73 3.04 -15.14
N ARG A 139 -6.48 4.35 -15.27
CA ARG A 139 -6.71 5.07 -16.52
C ARG A 139 -5.82 4.50 -17.63
N ASP A 140 -6.13 4.82 -18.88
CA ASP A 140 -5.29 4.44 -20.00
C ASP A 140 -3.87 4.99 -19.78
N ASN A 141 -2.86 4.13 -19.96
CA ASN A 141 -1.45 4.44 -19.73
C ASN A 141 -1.15 5.00 -18.32
N TRP A 142 -1.91 4.60 -17.29
CA TRP A 142 -1.73 5.07 -15.91
C TRP A 142 -0.28 4.93 -15.40
N PHE A 143 0.47 3.94 -15.91
CA PHE A 143 1.86 3.73 -15.53
C PHE A 143 2.83 4.68 -16.23
N CYS A 144 2.44 5.30 -17.34
CA CYS A 144 3.26 6.28 -18.07
C CYS A 144 3.14 7.68 -17.44
N GLU A 145 2.05 7.95 -16.71
CA GLU A 145 1.84 9.23 -16.04
C GLU A 145 3.04 9.56 -15.10
N PRO A 146 3.72 10.70 -15.32
CA PRO A 146 4.79 11.13 -14.43
C PRO A 146 4.19 11.69 -13.13
N CYS A 147 4.81 11.33 -12.01
CA CYS A 147 4.52 11.96 -10.72
C CYS A 147 5.10 13.38 -10.69
N SER A 148 4.57 14.23 -9.80
CA SER A 148 5.03 15.62 -9.62
C SER A 148 6.54 15.70 -9.34
N GLN A 149 7.09 14.70 -8.63
CA GLN A 149 8.52 14.41 -8.63
C GLN A 149 8.77 13.10 -9.39
N PRO A 150 9.22 13.19 -10.66
CA PRO A 150 9.39 12.00 -11.49
C PRO A 150 10.38 11.00 -10.90
N HIS A 151 10.03 9.72 -10.98
CA HIS A 151 10.89 8.62 -10.58
C HIS A 151 11.97 8.38 -11.65
N PRO A 152 13.26 8.26 -11.27
CA PRO A 152 14.31 7.92 -12.22
C PRO A 152 13.99 6.61 -12.94
N LEU A 153 14.16 6.62 -14.26
CA LEU A 153 14.07 5.41 -15.07
C LEU A 153 15.40 4.66 -14.97
N VAL A 154 15.32 3.35 -14.73
CA VAL A 154 16.49 2.49 -14.56
C VAL A 154 16.33 1.19 -15.34
N TRP A 155 17.47 0.66 -15.79
CA TRP A 155 17.63 -0.75 -16.06
C TRP A 155 17.87 -1.47 -14.73
N ALA A 156 16.92 -2.28 -14.28
CA ALA A 156 17.03 -3.02 -13.03
C ALA A 156 17.14 -4.53 -13.31
N LYS A 157 18.02 -5.23 -12.58
CA LYS A 157 18.23 -6.68 -12.72
C LYS A 157 18.07 -7.43 -11.40
N LEU A 158 17.05 -8.29 -11.37
CA LEU A 158 16.90 -9.30 -10.34
C LEU A 158 17.72 -10.55 -10.66
N LYS A 159 18.17 -11.25 -9.62
CA LYS A 159 18.88 -12.52 -9.77
C LYS A 159 17.98 -13.53 -10.48
N GLY A 160 18.45 -14.08 -11.60
CA GLY A 160 17.69 -15.04 -12.42
C GLY A 160 16.81 -14.41 -13.50
N PHE A 161 16.69 -13.09 -13.54
CA PHE A 161 15.91 -12.36 -14.54
C PHE A 161 16.82 -11.54 -15.48
N PRO A 162 16.37 -11.25 -16.71
CA PRO A 162 17.03 -10.25 -17.54
C PRO A 162 16.94 -8.87 -16.88
N PHE A 163 17.77 -7.93 -17.33
CA PHE A 163 17.51 -6.52 -17.06
C PHE A 163 16.17 -6.11 -17.67
N TRP A 164 15.47 -5.22 -16.96
CA TRP A 164 14.14 -4.77 -17.35
C TRP A 164 13.99 -3.26 -17.06
N PRO A 165 13.25 -2.51 -17.89
CA PRO A 165 12.98 -1.11 -17.61
C PRO A 165 12.10 -0.98 -16.35
N ALA A 166 12.43 -0.04 -15.47
CA ALA A 166 11.69 0.21 -14.25
C ALA A 166 11.74 1.69 -13.82
N LYS A 167 10.74 2.09 -13.02
CA LYS A 167 10.77 3.31 -12.21
C LYS A 167 11.44 3.00 -10.86
N ALA A 168 12.48 3.75 -10.48
CA ALA A 168 13.08 3.69 -9.15
C ALA A 168 12.28 4.56 -8.17
N LEU A 169 11.49 3.92 -7.29
CA LEU A 169 10.56 4.63 -6.42
C LEU A 169 11.23 5.22 -5.17
N ARG A 170 12.11 4.45 -4.54
CA ARG A 170 12.92 4.86 -3.38
C ARG A 170 14.16 4.00 -3.25
N GLU A 171 15.16 4.51 -2.54
CA GLU A 171 16.33 3.75 -2.12
C GLU A 171 16.26 3.49 -0.61
N LYS A 172 16.62 2.28 -0.18
CA LYS A 172 16.75 1.94 1.23
C LYS A 172 17.82 0.85 1.39
N ASP A 173 18.78 1.06 2.29
CA ASP A 173 19.80 0.07 2.68
C ASP A 173 20.54 -0.54 1.47
N GLY A 174 20.90 0.28 0.47
CA GLY A 174 21.59 -0.16 -0.74
C GLY A 174 20.71 -0.97 -1.72
N GLN A 175 19.38 -0.93 -1.55
CA GLN A 175 18.39 -1.52 -2.45
C GLN A 175 17.51 -0.42 -3.05
N VAL A 176 17.09 -0.63 -4.29
CA VAL A 176 16.12 0.21 -5.01
C VAL A 176 14.79 -0.50 -5.05
N ASP A 177 13.72 0.18 -4.61
CA ASP A 177 12.33 -0.25 -4.79
C ASP A 177 11.95 0.03 -6.25
N ALA A 178 12.10 -0.98 -7.10
CA ALA A 178 11.90 -0.86 -8.54
C ALA A 178 10.48 -1.33 -8.90
N ARG A 179 9.76 -0.54 -9.70
CA ARG A 179 8.49 -0.92 -10.31
C ARG A 179 8.64 -1.04 -11.82
N PHE A 180 8.45 -2.23 -12.35
CA PHE A 180 8.81 -2.58 -13.73
C PHE A 180 7.73 -2.21 -14.73
N PHE A 181 8.13 -1.74 -15.91
CA PHE A 181 7.19 -1.53 -17.03
C PHE A 181 6.66 -2.87 -17.57
N GLY A 182 5.47 -2.85 -18.13
CA GLY A 182 4.74 -4.01 -18.63
C GLY A 182 3.88 -4.67 -17.56
N GLN A 183 4.50 -5.44 -16.65
CA GLN A 183 3.74 -6.18 -15.61
C GLN A 183 3.41 -5.36 -14.36
N HIS A 184 4.09 -4.23 -14.16
CA HIS A 184 3.89 -3.30 -13.03
C HIS A 184 4.12 -3.91 -11.66
N ASP A 185 4.85 -5.03 -11.63
CA ASP A 185 5.34 -5.69 -10.42
C ASP A 185 6.43 -4.86 -9.75
N ARG A 186 6.62 -5.10 -8.46
CA ARG A 186 7.63 -4.44 -7.63
C ARG A 186 8.63 -5.44 -7.08
N ALA A 187 9.88 -5.00 -6.98
CA ALA A 187 10.89 -5.72 -6.23
C ALA A 187 11.96 -4.78 -5.69
N TRP A 188 12.55 -5.19 -4.57
CA TRP A 188 13.81 -4.62 -4.10
C TRP A 188 14.96 -5.19 -4.94
N VAL A 189 15.72 -4.30 -5.58
CA VAL A 189 16.83 -4.64 -6.46
C VAL A 189 18.11 -4.03 -5.86
N PRO A 190 19.22 -4.79 -5.75
CA PRO A 190 20.48 -4.22 -5.29
C PRO A 190 20.90 -3.02 -6.15
N ILE A 191 21.33 -1.92 -5.52
CA ILE A 191 21.65 -0.67 -6.24
C ILE A 191 22.74 -0.86 -7.31
N ASN A 192 23.69 -1.76 -7.07
CA ASN A 192 24.74 -2.14 -8.02
C ASN A 192 24.22 -2.92 -9.25
N ASN A 193 22.96 -3.36 -9.22
CA ASN A 193 22.25 -3.98 -10.34
C ASN A 193 21.22 -3.04 -10.97
N CYS A 194 21.27 -1.75 -10.63
CA CYS A 194 20.47 -0.69 -11.21
C CYS A 194 21.37 0.26 -12.00
N TYR A 195 21.05 0.48 -13.27
CA TYR A 195 21.72 1.50 -14.09
C TYR A 195 20.71 2.54 -14.53
N LEU A 196 21.12 3.81 -14.57
CA LEU A 196 20.27 4.85 -15.18
C LEU A 196 19.92 4.47 -16.61
N MET A 197 18.69 4.79 -17.02
CA MET A 197 18.19 4.47 -18.35
C MET A 197 19.09 5.08 -19.43
N SER A 198 19.44 4.26 -20.42
CA SER A 198 20.29 4.61 -21.56
C SER A 198 19.64 4.17 -22.87
N LYS A 199 19.88 4.91 -23.97
CA LYS A 199 19.39 4.54 -25.31
C LYS A 199 19.90 3.18 -25.77
N GLU A 200 21.15 2.86 -25.44
CA GLU A 200 21.70 1.54 -25.67
C GLU A 200 21.26 0.59 -24.57
N ILE A 201 20.68 -0.55 -24.96
CA ILE A 201 20.34 -1.63 -24.04
C ILE A 201 21.65 -2.33 -23.68
N PRO A 202 22.09 -2.34 -22.41
CA PRO A 202 23.42 -2.86 -22.04
C PRO A 202 23.54 -4.41 -22.12
N PHE A 203 22.57 -5.12 -22.73
CA PHE A 203 22.47 -6.57 -22.69
C PHE A 203 21.66 -7.14 -23.87
N SER A 204 21.87 -8.43 -24.17
CA SER A 204 21.12 -9.14 -25.21
C SER A 204 19.76 -9.65 -24.71
N VAL A 205 18.66 -9.18 -25.32
CA VAL A 205 17.30 -9.68 -25.07
C VAL A 205 17.00 -10.88 -25.98
N LYS A 206 17.11 -12.12 -25.48
CA LYS A 206 16.95 -13.34 -26.30
C LYS A 206 15.68 -14.15 -26.07
N LYS A 207 15.08 -14.11 -24.87
CA LYS A 207 14.02 -15.07 -24.47
C LYS A 207 12.59 -14.50 -24.36
N THR A 208 12.41 -13.17 -24.37
CA THR A 208 11.12 -12.51 -24.09
C THR A 208 10.88 -11.29 -24.99
N LYS A 209 11.20 -11.39 -26.29
CA LYS A 209 11.25 -10.22 -27.18
C LYS A 209 9.92 -9.46 -27.28
N SER A 210 8.77 -10.15 -27.36
CA SER A 210 7.46 -9.48 -27.44
C SER A 210 7.09 -8.75 -26.15
N ILE A 211 7.16 -9.42 -25.01
CA ILE A 211 6.84 -8.85 -23.69
C ILE A 211 7.77 -7.68 -23.36
N PHE A 212 9.06 -7.85 -23.67
CA PHE A 212 10.05 -6.79 -23.50
C PHE A 212 9.75 -5.58 -24.39
N ASN A 213 9.40 -5.80 -25.66
CA ASN A 213 9.02 -4.71 -26.56
C ASN A 213 7.80 -3.94 -26.06
N SER A 214 6.79 -4.62 -25.50
CA SER A 214 5.63 -3.95 -24.89
C SER A 214 6.01 -3.10 -23.68
N ALA A 215 6.91 -3.59 -22.81
CA ALA A 215 7.41 -2.82 -21.68
C ALA A 215 8.23 -1.60 -22.12
N MET A 216 9.03 -1.73 -23.18
CA MET A 216 9.77 -0.60 -23.76
C MET A 216 8.83 0.42 -24.40
N GLN A 217 7.84 -0.04 -25.15
CA GLN A 217 6.85 0.83 -25.77
C GLN A 217 6.07 1.62 -24.71
N GLU A 218 5.68 0.99 -23.60
CA GLU A 218 5.01 1.67 -22.48
C GLU A 218 5.92 2.74 -21.85
N MET A 219 7.23 2.49 -21.74
CA MET A 219 8.18 3.46 -21.20
C MET A 219 8.42 4.67 -22.13
N GLU A 220 8.22 4.50 -23.44
CA GLU A 220 8.44 5.53 -24.46
C GLU A 220 7.25 6.48 -24.65
N VAL A 221 6.08 6.17 -24.05
CA VAL A 221 4.89 7.04 -24.03
C VAL A 221 5.12 8.27 -23.17
#